data_AF-A0A2L2NWP2-F1
#
_entry.id   AF-A0A2L2NWP2-F1
#
_cell.length_a   1.000
_cell.length_b   1.000
_cell.length_c   1.000
_cell.angle_alpha   90.00
_cell.angle_beta   90.00
_cell.angle_gamma   90.00
#
_symmetry.space_group_name_H-M   'P 1'
#
loop_
_entity.id
_entity.type
_entity.pdbx_description
1 polymer ?
#
loop_
_entity_poly.entity_id
_entity_poly.type
_entity_poly.pdbx_seq_one_letter_code
_entity_poly.pdbx_strand_id
1 'polypeptide(L)'
;MSNKPKIIVLDDDPTGSQTVHSCLLLMHWDVETLRSGLQDDSPIFFVLTNTRSLTPESAASVTKEVCHNLKIALNAEGIDDFLIVSRSDSTLRGHYPIETDAIAQELGPFDAHFLVPAFFDGGRITRDSVHYLIIGGVPTPVHETEFARDSVFSYHHSYLPKYVDEKTQGRISAEAVERFLLADIRAGSLERLLQLHGNQCAVVDGETQADLNRFAVDILAAASQGKRFLFRSAASILTALAALPPQPIAAEKMAQYVRQGKPGAVIVGSHVKKTTQQLEALLQVEGTVGIEVNVARLLDDANQSAALLTEIQESTWAAHKDGKTPVVYTSRQELNFKDVNTRLEFGAKVSSLLMDIVRGLPSDIGFLISKGGITSNDVLSTGLALTSARLLGQILAGCSMVLTSSDHPQFPDLPVVLFPGNVGDADALVTVYQRLTVPI
;
A
#
# COMPACT_ATOMS: atom_id res chain seq x y z
N MET A 1 2.13 33.17 -1.41
CA MET A 1 1.43 31.90 -1.15
C MET A 1 2.46 31.03 -0.44
N SER A 2 2.19 30.57 0.78
CA SER A 2 3.08 29.62 1.45
C SER A 2 2.93 28.30 0.67
N ASN A 3 3.92 27.99 -0.16
CA ASN A 3 3.95 26.71 -0.87
C ASN A 3 4.16 25.66 0.22
N LYS A 4 3.19 24.74 0.37
CA LYS A 4 3.38 23.59 1.25
C LYS A 4 4.41 22.65 0.57
N PRO A 5 5.29 21.99 1.34
CA PRO A 5 6.24 21.04 0.77
C PRO A 5 5.51 19.93 0.01
N LYS A 6 6.10 19.50 -1.11
CA LYS A 6 5.62 18.30 -1.83
C LYS A 6 5.91 17.08 -0.96
N ILE A 7 4.92 16.21 -0.75
CA ILE A 7 5.06 14.99 0.04
C ILE A 7 5.28 13.82 -0.92
N ILE A 8 6.41 13.15 -0.75
CA ILE A 8 6.85 12.06 -1.62
C ILE A 8 6.86 10.80 -0.78
N VAL A 9 6.07 9.82 -1.16
CA VAL A 9 5.92 8.57 -0.40
C VAL A 9 6.54 7.43 -1.17
N LEU A 10 7.51 6.74 -0.58
CA LEU A 10 8.02 5.46 -1.07
C LEU A 10 7.26 4.37 -0.31
N ASP A 11 6.40 3.65 -1.00
CA ASP A 11 5.51 2.63 -0.40
C ASP A 11 6.07 1.23 -0.62
N ASP A 12 6.39 0.56 0.48
CA ASP A 12 6.96 -0.79 0.48
C ASP A 12 5.92 -1.89 0.13
N ASP A 13 4.64 -1.52 -0.04
CA ASP A 13 3.52 -2.42 -0.32
C ASP A 13 2.43 -1.69 -1.15
N PRO A 14 1.86 -2.33 -2.19
CA PRO A 14 0.82 -1.75 -3.08
C PRO A 14 -0.43 -1.24 -2.37
N THR A 15 -0.66 -1.69 -1.14
CA THR A 15 -1.86 -1.35 -0.39
C THR A 15 -1.67 -0.16 0.54
N GLY A 16 -0.53 0.54 0.56
CA GLY A 16 -0.28 1.57 1.56
C GLY A 16 -0.93 2.93 1.36
N SER A 17 -1.40 3.22 0.16
CA SER A 17 -2.06 4.47 -0.23
C SER A 17 -3.52 4.60 0.22
N GLN A 18 -3.99 3.71 1.10
CA GLN A 18 -5.40 3.61 1.48
C GLN A 18 -6.00 4.89 2.06
N THR A 19 -5.27 5.70 2.82
CA THR A 19 -5.86 6.82 3.59
C THR A 19 -5.88 8.15 2.85
N VAL A 20 -5.54 8.15 1.56
CA VAL A 20 -5.45 9.35 0.72
C VAL A 20 -6.20 9.14 -0.60
N HIS A 21 -6.41 10.22 -1.34
CA HIS A 21 -7.09 10.21 -2.63
C HIS A 21 -6.60 11.36 -3.52
N SER A 22 -7.04 11.35 -4.78
CA SER A 22 -6.79 12.37 -5.80
C SER A 22 -5.31 12.58 -6.16
N CYS A 23 -4.39 11.79 -5.61
CA CYS A 23 -2.97 11.79 -5.93
C CYS A 23 -2.59 10.70 -6.94
N LEU A 24 -1.37 10.80 -7.46
CA LEU A 24 -0.78 9.77 -8.30
C LEU A 24 -0.15 8.64 -7.46
N LEU A 25 -0.36 7.41 -7.92
CA LEU A 25 0.40 6.22 -7.56
C LEU A 25 1.26 5.84 -8.76
N LEU A 26 2.58 5.95 -8.62
CA LEU A 26 3.56 5.64 -9.65
C LEU A 26 4.05 4.21 -9.45
N MET A 27 3.99 3.39 -10.50
CA MET A 27 4.53 2.02 -10.49
C MET A 27 5.98 1.99 -10.96
N HIS A 28 6.42 3.03 -11.66
CA HIS A 28 7.81 3.20 -12.09
C HIS A 28 8.44 4.42 -11.41
N TRP A 29 9.77 4.45 -11.39
CA TRP A 29 10.58 5.53 -10.80
C TRP A 29 11.70 6.00 -11.73
N ASP A 30 11.52 5.86 -13.04
CA ASP A 30 12.34 6.61 -13.99
C ASP A 30 12.09 8.12 -13.81
N VAL A 31 13.05 8.93 -14.24
CA VAL A 31 13.03 10.39 -14.01
C VAL A 31 11.78 11.04 -14.61
N GLU A 32 11.30 10.59 -15.78
CA GLU A 32 10.12 11.18 -16.42
C GLU A 32 8.84 10.88 -15.62
N THR A 33 8.66 9.64 -15.19
CA THR A 33 7.54 9.25 -14.33
C THR A 33 7.56 10.01 -13.00
N LEU A 34 8.72 10.17 -12.35
CA LEU A 34 8.84 10.93 -11.10
C LEU A 34 8.52 12.42 -11.29
N ARG A 35 8.94 13.02 -12.41
CA ARG A 35 8.59 14.41 -12.74
C ARG A 35 7.08 14.59 -12.89
N SER A 36 6.37 13.62 -13.48
CA SER A 36 4.91 13.66 -13.55
C SER A 36 4.25 13.70 -12.15
N GLY A 37 4.79 12.95 -11.18
CA GLY A 37 4.34 12.99 -9.78
C GLY A 37 4.61 14.33 -9.11
N LEU A 38 5.79 14.92 -9.35
CA LEU A 38 6.17 16.22 -8.80
C LEU A 38 5.30 17.38 -9.36
N GLN A 39 4.93 17.30 -10.64
CA GLN A 39 4.10 18.28 -11.35
C GLN A 39 2.61 18.17 -11.03
N ASP A 40 2.15 17.05 -10.46
CA ASP A 40 0.74 16.87 -10.09
C ASP A 40 0.28 17.94 -9.10
N ASP A 41 -0.96 18.43 -9.25
CA ASP A 41 -1.54 19.45 -8.37
C ASP A 41 -1.71 18.95 -6.93
N SER A 42 -1.79 17.62 -6.71
CA SER A 42 -1.86 17.05 -5.38
C SER A 42 -0.59 17.36 -4.58
N PRO A 43 -0.70 17.69 -3.27
CA PRO A 43 0.48 17.91 -2.44
C PRO A 43 1.24 16.61 -2.14
N ILE A 44 0.70 15.45 -2.51
CA ILE A 44 1.26 14.14 -2.22
C ILE A 44 1.20 13.22 -3.45
N PHE A 45 2.22 12.39 -3.64
CA PHE A 45 2.18 11.24 -4.55
C PHE A 45 2.97 10.05 -3.98
N PHE A 46 2.69 8.87 -4.53
CA PHE A 46 3.27 7.61 -4.08
C PHE A 46 4.13 7.02 -5.19
N VAL A 47 5.27 6.45 -4.81
CA VAL A 47 6.09 5.57 -5.63
C VAL A 47 5.99 4.19 -5.02
N LEU A 48 5.40 3.26 -5.76
CA LEU A 48 5.24 1.90 -5.33
C LEU A 48 6.55 1.13 -5.54
N THR A 49 7.36 1.04 -4.48
CA THR A 49 8.66 0.35 -4.53
C THR A 49 8.49 -1.15 -4.26
N ASN A 50 7.43 -1.55 -3.56
CA ASN A 50 7.10 -2.94 -3.19
C ASN A 50 8.27 -3.70 -2.53
N THR A 51 9.14 -2.95 -1.85
CA THR A 51 10.41 -3.41 -1.28
C THR A 51 10.22 -4.44 -0.17
N ARG A 52 9.04 -4.51 0.47
CA ARG A 52 8.75 -5.52 1.50
C ARG A 52 8.80 -6.96 0.98
N SER A 53 8.51 -7.15 -0.30
CA SER A 53 8.59 -8.47 -0.96
C SER A 53 10.02 -8.87 -1.37
N LEU A 54 10.99 -7.96 -1.22
CA LEU A 54 12.36 -8.14 -1.66
C LEU A 54 13.27 -8.58 -0.52
N THR A 55 14.45 -9.10 -0.86
CA THR A 55 15.52 -9.31 0.13
C THR A 55 16.03 -7.97 0.66
N PRO A 56 16.67 -7.94 1.85
CA PRO A 56 17.28 -6.73 2.40
C PRO A 56 18.20 -5.99 1.42
N GLU A 57 19.03 -6.70 0.66
CA GLU A 57 19.98 -6.13 -0.31
C GLU A 57 19.25 -5.51 -1.51
N SER A 58 18.25 -6.21 -2.05
CA SER A 58 17.42 -5.71 -3.14
C SER A 58 16.58 -4.50 -2.70
N ALA A 59 16.03 -4.53 -1.49
CA ALA A 59 15.29 -3.39 -0.93
C ALA A 59 16.18 -2.15 -0.78
N ALA A 60 17.42 -2.31 -0.31
CA ALA A 60 18.40 -1.23 -0.26
C ALA A 60 18.75 -0.69 -1.66
N SER A 61 18.96 -1.58 -2.64
CA SER A 61 19.30 -1.20 -4.02
C SER A 61 18.17 -0.41 -4.67
N VAL A 62 16.92 -0.92 -4.61
CA VAL A 62 15.74 -0.25 -5.16
C VAL A 62 15.52 1.11 -4.49
N THR A 63 15.65 1.17 -3.16
CA THR A 63 15.47 2.44 -2.43
C THR A 63 16.50 3.48 -2.85
N LYS A 64 17.77 3.08 -3.05
CA LYS A 64 18.83 3.97 -3.56
C LYS A 64 18.55 4.43 -4.98
N GLU A 65 18.15 3.52 -5.86
CA GLU A 65 17.82 3.84 -7.25
C GLU A 65 16.67 4.85 -7.35
N VAL A 66 15.58 4.61 -6.62
CA VAL A 66 14.43 5.51 -6.56
C VAL A 66 14.86 6.88 -6.04
N CYS A 67 15.62 6.94 -4.94
CA CYS A 67 16.11 8.21 -4.39
C CYS A 67 17.06 8.94 -5.34
N HIS A 68 17.93 8.22 -6.05
CA HIS A 68 18.84 8.79 -7.03
C HIS A 68 18.07 9.44 -8.18
N ASN A 69 17.11 8.73 -8.77
CA ASN A 69 16.27 9.27 -9.84
C ASN A 69 15.40 10.43 -9.34
N LEU A 70 14.89 10.33 -8.11
CA LEU A 70 14.12 11.39 -7.49
C LEU A 70 14.93 12.67 -7.30
N LYS A 71 16.19 12.57 -6.89
CA LYS A 71 17.10 13.71 -6.79
C LYS A 71 17.28 14.42 -8.14
N ILE A 72 17.39 13.66 -9.23
CA ILE A 72 17.46 14.21 -10.59
C ILE A 72 16.14 14.90 -10.95
N ALA A 73 15.00 14.26 -10.68
CA ALA A 73 13.67 14.82 -10.96
C ALA A 73 13.40 16.10 -10.17
N LEU A 74 13.71 16.12 -8.87
CA LEU A 74 13.58 17.30 -7.99
C LEU A 74 14.39 18.49 -8.52
N ASN A 75 15.65 18.25 -8.92
CA ASN A 75 16.50 19.28 -9.51
C ASN A 75 15.93 19.80 -10.84
N ALA A 76 15.36 18.92 -11.67
CA ALA A 76 14.76 19.29 -12.95
C ALA A 76 13.48 20.15 -12.78
N GLU A 77 12.71 19.90 -11.71
CA GLU A 77 11.51 20.67 -11.37
C GLU A 77 11.78 21.87 -10.46
N GLY A 78 13.02 22.06 -9.99
CA GLY A 78 13.39 23.14 -9.07
C GLY A 78 12.71 23.05 -7.70
N ILE A 79 12.51 21.83 -7.20
CA ILE A 79 11.83 21.57 -5.92
C ILE A 79 12.87 21.23 -4.85
N ASP A 80 13.11 22.19 -3.96
CA ASP A 80 13.99 22.01 -2.79
C ASP A 80 13.18 21.71 -1.51
N ASP A 81 11.92 22.13 -1.46
CA ASP A 81 11.03 21.98 -0.30
C ASP A 81 10.11 20.76 -0.46
N PHE A 82 10.51 19.65 0.15
CA PHE A 82 9.78 18.39 0.12
C PHE A 82 9.88 17.62 1.44
N LEU A 83 8.89 16.78 1.69
CA LEU A 83 8.90 15.77 2.74
C LEU A 83 9.02 14.39 2.09
N ILE A 84 9.88 13.54 2.66
CA ILE A 84 10.05 12.16 2.21
C ILE A 84 9.51 11.19 3.27
N VAL A 85 8.69 10.24 2.83
CA VAL A 85 8.08 9.24 3.69
C VAL A 85 8.41 7.85 3.16
N SER A 86 9.17 7.09 3.93
CA SER A 86 9.25 5.63 3.80
C SER A 86 8.02 5.03 4.48
N ARG A 87 6.97 4.77 3.70
CA ARG A 87 5.74 4.18 4.22
C ARG A 87 5.90 2.67 4.34
N SER A 88 5.43 2.13 5.46
CA SER A 88 5.55 0.71 5.78
C SER A 88 4.37 0.19 6.59
N ASP A 89 4.46 -1.07 7.03
CA ASP A 89 3.40 -1.76 7.73
C ASP A 89 3.13 -1.12 9.09
N SER A 90 1.86 -0.88 9.39
CA SER A 90 1.43 -0.41 10.70
C SER A 90 1.80 -1.38 11.82
N THR A 91 1.98 -2.67 11.53
CA THR A 91 2.48 -3.66 12.50
C THR A 91 4.00 -3.83 12.50
N LEU A 92 4.75 -2.78 12.17
CA LEU A 92 6.22 -2.69 12.29
C LEU A 92 7.04 -3.66 11.41
N ARG A 93 6.41 -4.36 10.46
CA ARG A 93 7.10 -5.24 9.50
C ARG A 93 7.61 -4.43 8.31
N GLY A 94 8.83 -4.74 7.87
CA GLY A 94 9.49 -4.10 6.74
C GLY A 94 10.98 -3.91 6.99
N HIS A 95 11.67 -3.36 6.00
CA HIS A 95 13.13 -3.23 6.01
C HIS A 95 13.61 -1.96 6.75
N TYR A 96 13.09 -1.72 7.96
CA TYR A 96 13.68 -0.73 8.86
C TYR A 96 14.92 -1.33 9.57
N PRO A 97 16.06 -0.61 9.65
CA PRO A 97 16.30 0.77 9.17
C PRO A 97 16.88 0.87 7.75
N ILE A 98 17.02 -0.24 7.01
CA ILE A 98 17.68 -0.30 5.69
C ILE A 98 17.12 0.75 4.72
N GLU A 99 15.79 0.84 4.61
CA GLU A 99 15.13 1.80 3.70
C GLU A 99 15.39 3.24 4.13
N THR A 100 15.27 3.54 5.43
CA THR A 100 15.53 4.89 5.95
C THR A 100 17.00 5.29 5.85
N ASP A 101 17.93 4.36 6.04
CA ASP A 101 19.37 4.59 5.90
C ASP A 101 19.74 4.88 4.43
N ALA A 102 19.15 4.14 3.48
CA ALA A 102 19.32 4.38 2.06
C ALA A 102 18.79 5.77 1.63
N ILE A 103 17.60 6.15 2.11
CA ILE A 103 17.04 7.49 1.85
C ILE A 103 17.92 8.58 2.43
N ALA A 104 18.37 8.42 3.68
CA ALA A 104 19.25 9.38 4.36
C ALA A 104 20.58 9.57 3.60
N GLN A 105 21.13 8.49 3.03
CA GLN A 105 22.36 8.55 2.24
C GLN A 105 22.20 9.35 0.93
N GLU A 106 21.08 9.19 0.21
CA GLU A 106 20.90 9.79 -1.12
C GLU A 106 20.33 11.22 -1.08
N LEU A 107 19.35 11.45 -0.19
CA LEU A 107 18.54 12.68 -0.13
C LEU A 107 18.85 13.57 1.08
N GLY A 108 19.68 13.10 2.01
CA GLY A 108 20.09 13.87 3.18
C GLY A 108 20.92 15.13 2.85
N PRO A 109 21.36 15.88 3.87
CA PRO A 109 21.19 15.62 5.30
C PRO A 109 19.75 15.86 5.79
N PHE A 110 19.34 15.10 6.81
CA PHE A 110 18.09 15.29 7.54
C PHE A 110 18.40 15.71 8.99
N ASP A 111 17.53 16.52 9.58
CA ASP A 111 17.61 16.89 11.00
C ASP A 111 17.15 15.74 11.90
N ALA A 112 16.11 15.01 11.47
CA ALA A 112 15.57 13.86 12.18
C ALA A 112 14.86 12.88 11.25
N HIS A 113 14.74 11.64 11.73
CA HIS A 113 13.81 10.67 11.18
C HIS A 113 12.82 10.20 12.25
N PHE A 114 11.54 10.10 11.86
CA PHE A 114 10.44 9.79 12.78
C PHE A 114 9.86 8.40 12.51
N LEU A 115 9.61 7.62 13.56
CA LEU A 115 8.77 6.43 13.52
C LEU A 115 7.34 6.81 13.93
N VAL A 116 6.41 6.71 12.97
CA VAL A 116 4.99 7.04 13.16
C VAL A 116 4.10 5.88 12.65
N PRO A 117 4.07 4.74 13.36
CA PRO A 117 3.36 3.53 12.90
C PRO A 117 1.84 3.57 13.08
N ALA A 118 1.29 4.65 13.66
CA ALA A 118 -0.14 4.79 13.91
C ALA A 118 -0.97 4.71 12.60
N PHE A 119 -2.04 3.92 12.65
CA PHE A 119 -3.02 3.77 11.58
C PHE A 119 -4.40 3.54 12.19
N PHE A 120 -5.16 4.63 12.36
CA PHE A 120 -6.38 4.63 13.16
C PHE A 120 -7.51 3.81 12.56
N ASP A 121 -7.72 3.84 11.23
CA ASP A 121 -8.74 3.02 10.58
C ASP A 121 -8.41 1.53 10.70
N GLY A 122 -7.12 1.20 10.79
CA GLY A 122 -6.64 -0.13 11.12
C GLY A 122 -6.68 -0.46 12.61
N GLY A 123 -7.06 0.46 13.50
CA GLY A 123 -6.99 0.25 14.94
C GLY A 123 -5.56 0.15 15.47
N ARG A 124 -4.59 0.86 14.88
CA ARG A 124 -3.22 0.95 15.36
C ARG A 124 -2.98 2.30 16.03
N ILE A 125 -2.59 2.28 17.30
CA ILE A 125 -2.30 3.47 18.11
C ILE A 125 -0.92 3.36 18.75
N THR A 126 -0.32 4.50 19.08
CA THR A 126 0.90 4.57 19.88
C THR A 126 0.64 5.42 21.11
N ARG A 127 0.89 4.87 22.30
CA ARG A 127 0.75 5.58 23.57
C ARG A 127 1.91 5.25 24.48
N ASP A 128 2.47 6.27 25.12
CA ASP A 128 3.65 6.16 25.97
C ASP A 128 4.82 5.52 25.23
N SER A 129 4.90 5.77 23.92
CA SER A 129 5.82 5.16 22.96
C SER A 129 5.71 3.63 22.83
N VAL A 130 4.61 3.03 23.30
CA VAL A 130 4.26 1.63 23.04
C VAL A 130 3.24 1.58 21.91
N HIS A 131 3.49 0.73 20.91
CA HIS A 131 2.61 0.55 19.78
C HIS A 131 1.63 -0.62 19.98
N TYR A 132 0.35 -0.37 19.70
CA TYR A 132 -0.76 -1.29 19.96
C TYR A 132 -1.59 -1.54 18.70
N LEU A 133 -2.14 -2.75 18.62
CA LEU A 133 -3.23 -3.13 17.74
C LEU A 133 -4.49 -3.35 18.59
N ILE A 134 -5.59 -2.69 18.24
CA ILE A 134 -6.90 -2.91 18.87
C ILE A 134 -7.49 -4.22 18.35
N ILE A 135 -7.60 -5.23 19.22
CA ILE A 135 -8.21 -6.54 18.91
C ILE A 135 -9.45 -6.71 19.79
N GLY A 136 -10.63 -6.78 19.17
CA GLY A 136 -11.89 -6.90 19.92
C GLY A 136 -12.13 -5.75 20.92
N GLY A 137 -11.65 -4.55 20.59
CA GLY A 137 -11.73 -3.37 21.46
C GLY A 137 -10.63 -3.28 22.53
N VAL A 138 -9.73 -4.27 22.62
CA VAL A 138 -8.64 -4.30 23.59
C VAL A 138 -7.32 -3.84 22.93
N PRO A 139 -6.60 -2.85 23.49
CA PRO A 139 -5.26 -2.51 23.02
C PRO A 139 -4.27 -3.63 23.35
N THR A 140 -3.83 -4.36 22.32
CA THR A 140 -2.84 -5.43 22.44
C THR A 140 -1.49 -4.93 21.93
N PRO A 141 -0.41 -4.97 22.72
CA PRO A 141 0.93 -4.64 22.24
C PRO A 141 1.28 -5.44 21.00
N VAL A 142 1.75 -4.78 19.94
CA VAL A 142 2.03 -5.46 18.66
C VAL A 142 3.04 -6.62 18.73
N HIS A 143 3.90 -6.68 19.76
CA HIS A 143 4.85 -7.78 19.97
C HIS A 143 4.19 -9.08 20.47
N GLU A 144 2.97 -9.00 21.01
CA GLU A 144 2.21 -10.18 21.48
C GLU A 144 1.43 -10.85 20.35
N THR A 145 1.19 -10.11 19.26
CA THR A 145 0.42 -10.53 18.09
C THR A 145 1.19 -11.51 17.20
N GLU A 146 0.52 -12.12 16.24
CA GLU A 146 1.13 -12.94 15.20
C GLU A 146 2.12 -12.17 14.32
N PHE A 147 1.96 -10.84 14.17
CA PHE A 147 2.80 -10.02 13.29
C PHE A 147 4.26 -9.94 13.76
N ALA A 148 4.51 -10.04 15.08
CA ALA A 148 5.85 -10.06 15.65
C ALA A 148 6.60 -11.38 15.43
N ARG A 149 5.85 -12.44 15.12
CA ARG A 149 6.37 -13.79 14.84
C ARG A 149 6.50 -14.05 13.32
N ASP A 150 6.48 -12.99 12.52
CA ASP A 150 6.68 -13.05 11.07
C ASP A 150 8.02 -13.72 10.74
N SER A 151 8.04 -14.59 9.74
CA SER A 151 9.24 -15.38 9.39
C SER A 151 10.38 -14.55 8.82
N VAL A 152 10.10 -13.34 8.32
CA VAL A 152 11.07 -12.44 7.69
C VAL A 152 11.32 -11.21 8.55
N PHE A 153 10.25 -10.63 9.11
CA PHE A 153 10.28 -9.34 9.79
C PHE A 153 9.97 -9.42 11.29
N SER A 154 10.35 -10.51 11.96
CA SER A 154 10.15 -10.65 13.40
C SER A 154 10.80 -9.52 14.21
N TYR A 155 10.22 -9.26 15.38
CA TYR A 155 10.67 -8.27 16.35
C TYR A 155 10.16 -8.63 17.75
N HIS A 156 10.79 -8.10 18.80
CA HIS A 156 10.47 -8.47 20.19
C HIS A 156 9.78 -7.36 20.99
N HIS A 157 9.74 -6.14 20.47
CA HIS A 157 9.35 -4.97 21.25
C HIS A 157 8.20 -4.18 20.63
N SER A 158 7.19 -3.87 21.45
CA SER A 158 6.18 -2.83 21.14
C SER A 158 6.60 -1.44 21.62
N TYR A 159 7.48 -1.35 22.62
CA TYR A 159 8.06 -0.08 23.04
C TYR A 159 9.05 0.36 21.97
N LEU A 160 8.67 1.39 21.22
CA LEU A 160 9.34 1.78 19.98
C LEU A 160 10.83 2.12 20.14
N PRO A 161 11.30 2.75 21.24
CA PRO A 161 12.73 2.95 21.44
C PRO A 161 13.53 1.64 21.51
N LYS A 162 13.00 0.58 22.14
CA LYS A 162 13.64 -0.74 22.15
C LYS A 162 13.53 -1.46 20.81
N TYR A 163 12.45 -1.24 20.07
CA TYR A 163 12.34 -1.71 18.69
C TYR A 163 13.41 -1.07 17.81
N VAL A 164 13.66 0.24 17.94
CA VAL A 164 14.73 0.95 17.22
C VAL A 164 16.10 0.37 17.57
N ASP A 165 16.39 0.18 18.85
CA ASP A 165 17.64 -0.44 19.32
C ASP A 165 17.85 -1.84 18.71
N GLU A 166 16.83 -2.70 18.79
CA GLU A 166 16.82 -4.03 18.19
C GLU A 166 17.09 -3.99 16.67
N LYS A 167 16.31 -3.20 15.93
CA LYS A 167 16.38 -3.16 14.46
C LYS A 167 17.65 -2.49 13.93
N THR A 168 18.20 -1.54 14.70
CA THR A 168 19.47 -0.88 14.37
C THR A 168 20.69 -1.63 14.89
N GLN A 169 20.49 -2.75 15.59
CA GLN A 169 21.54 -3.56 16.21
C GLN A 169 22.43 -2.73 17.16
N GLY A 170 21.82 -1.86 17.97
CA GLY A 170 22.54 -1.02 18.94
C GLY A 170 23.19 0.24 18.37
N ARG A 171 23.09 0.50 17.05
CA ARG A 171 23.58 1.78 16.48
C ARG A 171 22.83 2.98 17.04
N ILE A 172 21.55 2.82 17.38
CA ILE A 172 20.73 3.82 18.05
C ILE A 172 20.17 3.18 19.31
N SER A 173 20.74 3.49 20.48
CA SER A 173 20.24 2.92 21.74
C SER A 173 18.86 3.46 22.09
N ALA A 174 18.08 2.70 22.87
CA ALA A 174 16.74 3.11 23.27
C ALA A 174 16.70 4.45 24.03
N GLU A 175 17.77 4.80 24.75
CA GLU A 175 17.91 6.06 25.48
C GLU A 175 18.18 7.26 24.56
N ALA A 176 18.74 7.02 23.38
CA ALA A 176 19.03 8.05 22.38
C ALA A 176 17.83 8.38 21.49
N VAL A 177 16.72 7.64 21.62
CA VAL A 177 15.51 7.86 20.83
C VAL A 177 14.65 8.94 21.48
N GLU A 178 14.43 10.03 20.74
CA GLU A 178 13.54 11.11 21.16
C GLU A 178 12.09 10.64 21.19
N ARG A 179 11.34 11.05 22.22
CA ARG A 179 9.94 10.65 22.41
C ARG A 179 9.04 11.87 22.33
N PHE A 180 8.18 11.90 21.32
CA PHE A 180 7.10 12.88 21.20
C PHE A 180 5.83 12.23 21.76
N LEU A 181 5.58 12.43 23.05
CA LEU A 181 4.44 11.85 23.75
C LEU A 181 3.17 12.65 23.45
N LEU A 182 2.00 12.09 23.76
CA LEU A 182 0.71 12.77 23.55
C LEU A 182 0.64 14.15 24.21
N ALA A 183 1.24 14.31 25.41
CA ALA A 183 1.28 15.59 26.10
C ALA A 183 2.07 16.65 25.30
N ASP A 184 3.23 16.25 24.75
CA ASP A 184 4.08 17.11 23.92
C ASP A 184 3.36 17.51 22.62
N ILE A 185 2.71 16.54 21.97
CA ILE A 185 1.99 16.76 20.72
C ILE A 185 0.82 17.71 20.95
N ARG A 186 0.02 17.50 22.01
CA ARG A 186 -1.17 18.30 22.29
C ARG A 186 -0.84 19.72 22.75
N ALA A 187 0.28 19.91 23.46
CA ALA A 187 0.78 21.22 23.87
C ALA A 187 1.44 22.00 22.72
N GLY A 188 1.97 21.30 21.72
CA GLY A 188 2.74 21.85 20.61
C GLY A 188 4.21 21.42 20.70
N SER A 189 4.73 20.94 19.57
CA SER A 189 6.06 20.31 19.47
C SER A 189 7.09 21.14 18.68
N LEU A 190 6.70 22.30 18.13
CA LEU A 190 7.54 23.10 17.24
C LEU A 190 8.92 23.43 17.83
N GLU A 191 8.99 23.92 19.07
CA GLU A 191 10.28 24.29 19.69
C GLU A 191 11.23 23.08 19.78
N ARG A 192 10.70 21.91 20.17
CA ARG A 192 11.49 20.67 20.23
C ARG A 192 11.93 20.21 18.85
N LEU A 193 11.06 20.28 17.85
CA LEU A 193 11.39 19.94 16.46
C LEU A 193 12.52 20.81 15.90
N LEU A 194 12.57 22.10 16.26
CA LEU A 194 13.63 23.01 15.82
C LEU A 194 15.00 22.68 16.44
N GLN A 195 15.05 21.99 17.58
CA GLN A 195 16.30 21.56 18.21
C GLN A 195 16.88 20.27 17.62
N LEU A 196 16.08 19.48 16.91
CA LEU A 196 16.54 18.23 16.32
C LEU A 196 17.61 18.48 15.26
N HIS A 197 18.63 17.64 15.21
CA HIS A 197 19.73 17.74 14.25
C HIS A 197 20.44 16.39 14.06
N GLY A 198 21.17 16.23 12.96
CA GLY A 198 22.03 15.07 12.75
C GLY A 198 21.27 13.75 12.57
N ASN A 199 20.11 13.80 11.92
CA ASN A 199 19.22 12.65 11.68
C ASN A 199 18.81 11.90 12.97
N GLN A 200 18.58 12.64 14.06
CA GLN A 200 18.11 12.07 15.33
C GLN A 200 16.85 11.21 15.13
N CYS A 201 16.83 10.03 15.76
CA CYS A 201 15.67 9.13 15.73
C CYS A 201 14.63 9.59 16.73
N ALA A 202 13.38 9.72 16.28
CA ALA A 202 12.26 10.09 17.12
C ALA A 202 11.09 9.12 16.95
N VAL A 203 10.38 8.82 18.02
CA VAL A 203 9.12 8.07 18.01
C VAL A 203 7.97 9.00 18.37
N VAL A 204 6.84 8.84 17.69
CA VAL A 204 5.70 9.75 17.83
C VAL A 204 4.47 8.98 18.30
N ASP A 205 3.89 9.43 19.40
CA ASP A 205 2.62 8.91 19.89
C ASP A 205 1.44 9.39 19.03
N GLY A 206 0.34 8.66 19.08
CA GLY A 206 -0.91 9.04 18.44
C GLY A 206 -2.00 8.05 18.78
N GLU A 207 -3.09 8.53 19.37
CA GLU A 207 -4.29 7.73 19.64
C GLU A 207 -5.45 8.12 18.71
N THR A 208 -5.42 9.35 18.20
CA THR A 208 -6.47 9.90 17.32
C THR A 208 -5.88 10.68 16.16
N GLN A 209 -6.67 10.85 15.10
CA GLN A 209 -6.28 11.69 13.95
C GLN A 209 -6.00 13.14 14.37
N ALA A 210 -6.67 13.64 15.42
CA ALA A 210 -6.43 14.99 15.93
C ALA A 210 -5.01 15.15 16.49
N ASP A 211 -4.45 14.11 17.12
CA ASP A 211 -3.07 14.12 17.62
C ASP A 211 -2.08 14.28 16.43
N LEU A 212 -2.22 13.46 15.38
CA LEU A 212 -1.34 13.55 14.21
C LEU A 212 -1.56 14.82 13.39
N ASN A 213 -2.79 15.34 13.31
CA ASN A 213 -3.08 16.62 12.66
C ASN A 213 -2.35 17.77 13.37
N ARG A 214 -2.34 17.78 14.70
CA ARG A 214 -1.58 18.77 15.47
C ARG A 214 -0.08 18.64 15.22
N PHE A 215 0.45 17.42 15.29
CA PHE A 215 1.87 17.18 15.03
C PHE A 215 2.29 17.59 13.60
N ALA A 216 1.46 17.29 12.59
CA ALA A 216 1.71 17.67 11.21
C ALA A 216 1.79 19.19 11.02
N VAL A 217 0.97 19.98 11.72
CA VAL A 217 1.07 21.45 11.70
C VAL A 217 2.45 21.91 12.19
N ASP A 218 2.95 21.35 13.29
CA ASP A 218 4.25 21.71 13.84
C ASP A 218 5.41 21.22 12.95
N ILE A 219 5.29 20.05 12.34
CA ILE A 219 6.24 19.53 11.34
C ILE A 219 6.32 20.48 10.14
N LEU A 220 5.20 20.90 9.57
CA LEU A 220 5.16 21.79 8.42
C LEU A 220 5.69 23.19 8.79
N ALA A 221 5.42 23.66 10.01
CA ALA A 221 5.98 24.92 10.51
C ALA A 221 7.51 24.84 10.69
N ALA A 222 8.03 23.74 11.23
CA ALA A 222 9.47 23.50 11.34
C ALA A 222 10.13 23.37 9.95
N ALA A 223 9.50 22.66 9.01
CA ALA A 223 9.99 22.54 7.64
C ALA A 223 10.06 23.90 6.93
N SER A 224 9.06 24.77 7.12
CA SER A 224 9.08 26.14 6.60
C SER A 224 10.20 27.02 7.19
N GLN A 225 10.82 26.59 8.30
CA GLN A 225 11.99 27.21 8.92
C GLN A 225 13.31 26.52 8.52
N GLY A 226 13.28 25.67 7.48
CA GLY A 226 14.46 25.02 6.91
C GLY A 226 14.78 23.64 7.47
N LYS A 227 13.93 23.07 8.35
CA LYS A 227 14.15 21.70 8.85
C LYS A 227 13.81 20.67 7.79
N ARG A 228 14.61 19.61 7.72
CA ARG A 228 14.41 18.48 6.81
C ARG A 228 14.16 17.21 7.60
N PHE A 229 13.03 16.57 7.34
CA PHE A 229 12.60 15.39 8.08
C PHE A 229 12.32 14.20 7.15
N LEU A 230 12.64 13.01 7.64
CA LEU A 230 12.30 11.71 7.03
C LEU A 230 11.28 10.99 7.92
N PHE A 231 10.27 10.38 7.33
CA PHE A 231 9.29 9.60 8.09
C PHE A 231 9.38 8.13 7.73
N ARG A 232 9.48 7.27 8.74
CA ARG A 232 9.11 5.86 8.69
C ARG A 232 7.71 5.74 9.27
N SER A 233 6.69 5.59 8.43
CA SER A 233 5.31 5.71 8.93
C SER A 233 4.35 4.67 8.36
N ALA A 234 3.22 4.52 9.05
CA ALA A 234 2.02 3.96 8.45
C ALA A 234 1.17 5.09 7.82
N ALA A 235 -0.14 4.89 7.71
CA ALA A 235 -0.99 5.67 6.81
C ALA A 235 -1.59 6.96 7.43
N SER A 236 -1.79 7.05 8.74
CA SER A 236 -2.55 8.17 9.33
C SER A 236 -1.81 9.52 9.36
N ILE A 237 -0.47 9.51 9.42
CA ILE A 237 0.31 10.76 9.34
C ILE A 237 0.27 11.36 7.93
N LEU A 238 0.12 10.54 6.89
CA LEU A 238 0.03 11.03 5.51
C LEU A 238 -1.21 11.88 5.30
N THR A 239 -2.36 11.46 5.85
CA THR A 239 -3.60 12.25 5.86
C THR A 239 -3.40 13.58 6.58
N ALA A 240 -2.66 13.59 7.69
CA ALA A 240 -2.39 14.80 8.46
C ALA A 240 -1.45 15.77 7.72
N LEU A 241 -0.37 15.27 7.12
CA LEU A 241 0.60 16.07 6.37
C LEU A 241 0.00 16.64 5.08
N ALA A 242 -0.69 15.80 4.31
CA ALA A 242 -1.29 16.22 3.04
C ALA A 242 -2.49 17.15 3.27
N ALA A 243 -3.20 16.98 4.39
CA ALA A 243 -4.38 17.76 4.76
C ALA A 243 -5.40 17.85 3.60
N LEU A 244 -5.64 16.71 2.95
CA LEU A 244 -6.60 16.60 1.85
C LEU A 244 -8.02 16.93 2.35
N PRO A 245 -8.89 17.50 1.49
CA PRO A 245 -10.30 17.63 1.81
C PRO A 245 -10.95 16.24 1.98
N PRO A 246 -12.21 16.15 2.43
CA PRO A 246 -12.94 14.88 2.38
C PRO A 246 -12.90 14.27 0.98
N GLN A 247 -12.88 12.94 0.93
CA GLN A 247 -12.93 12.18 -0.32
C GLN A 247 -14.05 12.69 -1.24
N PRO A 248 -13.77 13.00 -2.52
CA PRO A 248 -14.74 13.64 -3.41
C PRO A 248 -16.02 12.83 -3.62
N ILE A 249 -15.90 11.50 -3.72
CA ILE A 249 -17.04 10.59 -3.90
C ILE A 249 -17.12 9.66 -2.69
N ALA A 250 -18.26 9.66 -2.00
CA ALA A 250 -18.51 8.74 -0.90
C ALA A 250 -18.37 7.28 -1.35
N ALA A 251 -17.88 6.41 -0.48
CA ALA A 251 -17.58 5.02 -0.80
C ALA A 251 -18.80 4.26 -1.38
N GLU A 252 -20.01 4.57 -0.91
CA GLU A 252 -21.28 3.99 -1.36
C GLU A 252 -21.71 4.45 -2.76
N LYS A 253 -21.08 5.51 -3.27
CA LYS A 253 -21.38 6.11 -4.59
C LYS A 253 -20.27 5.87 -5.61
N MET A 254 -19.28 5.02 -5.30
CA MET A 254 -18.16 4.75 -6.19
C MET A 254 -18.53 3.99 -7.47
N ALA A 255 -19.75 3.44 -7.56
CA ALA A 255 -20.34 3.00 -8.82
C ALA A 255 -20.32 4.10 -9.92
N GLN A 256 -20.15 5.38 -9.57
CA GLN A 256 -20.08 6.49 -10.55
C GLN A 256 -18.88 6.37 -11.49
N TYR A 257 -17.83 5.68 -11.05
CA TYR A 257 -16.65 5.41 -11.87
C TYR A 257 -16.82 4.20 -12.79
N VAL A 258 -17.85 3.38 -12.59
CA VAL A 258 -18.04 2.13 -13.35
C VAL A 258 -18.31 2.45 -14.81
N ARG A 259 -17.51 1.86 -15.70
CA ARG A 259 -17.60 2.13 -17.14
C ARG A 259 -18.93 1.61 -17.68
N GLN A 260 -19.77 2.53 -18.14
CA GLN A 260 -21.03 2.25 -18.85
C GLN A 260 -22.00 1.30 -18.10
N GLY A 261 -21.90 1.19 -16.77
CA GLY A 261 -22.70 0.23 -15.98
C GLY A 261 -22.47 -1.23 -16.36
N LYS A 262 -21.33 -1.56 -16.99
CA LYS A 262 -20.98 -2.92 -17.42
C LYS A 262 -20.55 -3.78 -16.22
N PRO A 263 -20.70 -5.12 -16.30
CA PRO A 263 -20.10 -6.02 -15.32
C PRO A 263 -18.57 -5.85 -15.31
N GLY A 264 -17.98 -5.96 -14.13
CA GLY A 264 -16.53 -5.97 -13.95
C GLY A 264 -15.94 -7.39 -13.96
N ALA A 265 -14.72 -7.51 -13.46
CA ALA A 265 -14.04 -8.78 -13.17
C ALA A 265 -13.43 -8.76 -11.77
N VAL A 266 -13.30 -9.93 -11.14
CA VAL A 266 -12.63 -10.10 -9.83
C VAL A 266 -11.49 -11.10 -9.96
N ILE A 267 -10.30 -10.74 -9.49
CA ILE A 267 -9.10 -11.58 -9.47
C ILE A 267 -8.69 -11.85 -8.03
N VAL A 268 -8.66 -13.12 -7.63
CA VAL A 268 -8.31 -13.54 -6.26
C VAL A 268 -7.14 -14.53 -6.28
N GLY A 269 -5.93 -14.02 -6.10
CA GLY A 269 -4.71 -14.85 -6.13
C GLY A 269 -4.35 -15.52 -4.80
N SER A 270 -4.73 -14.92 -3.66
CA SER A 270 -4.38 -15.42 -2.32
C SER A 270 -5.27 -16.58 -1.85
N HIS A 271 -4.69 -17.53 -1.12
CA HIS A 271 -5.35 -18.70 -0.52
C HIS A 271 -5.43 -18.64 1.02
N VAL A 272 -5.18 -17.48 1.63
CA VAL A 272 -5.27 -17.34 3.10
C VAL A 272 -6.72 -17.47 3.55
N LYS A 273 -6.94 -18.04 4.75
CA LYS A 273 -8.27 -18.35 5.31
C LYS A 273 -9.29 -17.23 5.15
N LYS A 274 -8.91 -15.99 5.48
CA LYS A 274 -9.79 -14.82 5.38
C LYS A 274 -10.21 -14.49 3.95
N THR A 275 -9.26 -14.55 3.00
CA THR A 275 -9.56 -14.37 1.57
C THR A 275 -10.47 -15.48 1.06
N THR A 276 -10.29 -16.72 1.50
CA THR A 276 -11.19 -17.84 1.14
C THR A 276 -12.61 -17.60 1.64
N GLN A 277 -12.78 -17.18 2.91
CA GLN A 277 -14.11 -16.86 3.47
C GLN A 277 -14.81 -15.73 2.68
N GLN A 278 -14.07 -14.66 2.36
CA GLN A 278 -14.59 -13.54 1.57
C GLN A 278 -14.95 -13.93 0.14
N LEU A 279 -14.15 -14.80 -0.49
CA LEU A 279 -14.45 -15.37 -1.80
C LEU A 279 -15.75 -16.20 -1.74
N GLU A 280 -15.84 -17.14 -0.80
CA GLU A 280 -16.99 -18.05 -0.68
C GLU A 280 -18.30 -17.26 -0.55
N ALA A 281 -18.29 -16.17 0.23
CA ALA A 281 -19.42 -15.26 0.33
C ALA A 281 -19.74 -14.57 -1.02
N LEU A 282 -18.72 -14.05 -1.73
CA LEU A 282 -18.91 -13.42 -3.05
C LEU A 282 -19.52 -14.39 -4.07
N LEU A 283 -19.10 -15.65 -4.09
CA LEU A 283 -19.59 -16.65 -5.03
C LEU A 283 -21.08 -17.02 -4.83
N GLN A 284 -21.68 -16.64 -3.69
CA GLN A 284 -23.13 -16.81 -3.47
C GLN A 284 -23.95 -15.62 -4.01
N VAL A 285 -23.31 -14.53 -4.45
CA VAL A 285 -24.00 -13.33 -4.91
C VAL A 285 -24.49 -13.51 -6.34
N GLU A 286 -25.77 -13.20 -6.59
CA GLU A 286 -26.36 -13.21 -7.93
C GLU A 286 -25.59 -12.27 -8.87
N GLY A 287 -25.40 -12.71 -10.13
CA GLY A 287 -24.63 -11.95 -11.12
C GLY A 287 -23.13 -12.24 -11.09
N THR A 288 -22.62 -13.07 -10.17
CA THR A 288 -21.23 -13.55 -10.18
C THR A 288 -21.10 -14.96 -10.78
N VAL A 289 -19.93 -15.26 -11.36
CA VAL A 289 -19.59 -16.61 -11.85
C VAL A 289 -18.18 -16.97 -11.40
N GLY A 290 -18.07 -18.01 -10.57
CA GLY A 290 -16.77 -18.53 -10.13
C GLY A 290 -16.02 -19.24 -11.25
N ILE A 291 -14.75 -18.89 -11.44
CA ILE A 291 -13.85 -19.50 -12.42
C ILE A 291 -12.56 -19.87 -11.69
N GLU A 292 -12.42 -21.16 -11.34
CA GLU A 292 -11.26 -21.65 -10.61
C GLU A 292 -10.07 -21.88 -11.56
N VAL A 293 -8.96 -21.23 -11.26
CA VAL A 293 -7.64 -21.51 -11.84
C VAL A 293 -7.03 -22.67 -11.06
N ASN A 294 -7.14 -23.88 -11.60
CA ASN A 294 -6.55 -25.07 -11.00
C ASN A 294 -5.01 -25.01 -11.10
N VAL A 295 -4.36 -24.43 -10.10
CA VAL A 295 -2.91 -24.19 -10.14
C VAL A 295 -2.11 -25.50 -10.06
N ALA A 296 -2.70 -26.60 -9.59
CA ALA A 296 -2.01 -27.89 -9.57
C ALA A 296 -1.59 -28.35 -10.98
N ARG A 297 -2.32 -27.94 -12.03
CA ARG A 297 -1.95 -28.21 -13.43
C ARG A 297 -0.63 -27.54 -13.85
N LEU A 298 -0.17 -26.53 -13.11
CA LEU A 298 1.11 -25.86 -13.35
C LEU A 298 2.30 -26.61 -12.75
N LEU A 299 2.06 -27.68 -11.98
CA LEU A 299 3.10 -28.62 -11.57
C LEU A 299 3.52 -29.53 -12.73
N ASP A 300 2.61 -29.73 -13.69
CA ASP A 300 2.81 -30.56 -14.87
C ASP A 300 3.44 -29.75 -16.02
N ASP A 301 3.76 -30.45 -17.12
CA ASP A 301 4.52 -29.99 -18.29
C ASP A 301 4.16 -28.59 -18.84
N ALA A 302 5.11 -27.94 -19.54
CA ALA A 302 5.05 -26.54 -19.96
C ALA A 302 3.80 -26.14 -20.77
N ASN A 303 3.16 -27.08 -21.46
CA ASN A 303 1.96 -26.84 -22.28
C ASN A 303 0.67 -26.62 -21.48
N GLN A 304 0.64 -26.99 -20.19
CA GLN A 304 -0.58 -26.87 -19.38
C GLN A 304 -0.94 -25.41 -19.06
N SER A 305 0.05 -24.51 -18.96
CA SER A 305 -0.22 -23.09 -18.67
C SER A 305 -1.00 -22.42 -19.78
N ALA A 306 -0.65 -22.67 -21.05
CA ALA A 306 -1.32 -22.09 -22.21
C ALA A 306 -2.75 -22.63 -22.40
N ALA A 307 -2.93 -23.94 -22.18
CA ALA A 307 -4.25 -24.56 -22.22
C ALA A 307 -5.15 -24.01 -21.11
N LEU A 308 -4.65 -23.95 -19.88
CA LEU A 308 -5.37 -23.39 -18.74
C LEU A 308 -5.71 -21.91 -18.96
N LEU A 309 -4.78 -21.11 -19.50
CA LEU A 309 -5.06 -19.71 -19.86
C LEU A 309 -6.24 -19.60 -20.83
N THR A 310 -6.24 -20.42 -21.89
CA THR A 310 -7.30 -20.43 -22.90
C THR A 310 -8.65 -20.78 -22.28
N GLU A 311 -8.71 -21.85 -21.47
CA GLU A 311 -9.93 -22.30 -20.80
C GLU A 311 -10.52 -21.21 -19.86
N ILE A 312 -9.65 -20.55 -19.09
CA ILE A 312 -10.05 -19.48 -18.17
C ILE A 312 -10.51 -18.25 -18.93
N GLN A 313 -9.83 -17.88 -20.02
CA GLN A 313 -10.23 -16.77 -20.88
C GLN A 313 -11.60 -17.06 -21.51
N GLU A 314 -11.81 -18.22 -22.13
CA GLU A 314 -13.11 -18.58 -22.72
C GLU A 314 -14.26 -18.51 -21.70
N SER A 315 -14.04 -19.05 -20.49
CA SER A 315 -15.02 -18.99 -19.40
C SER A 315 -15.30 -17.56 -18.94
N THR A 316 -14.26 -16.73 -18.84
CA THR A 316 -14.35 -15.32 -18.45
C THR A 316 -15.16 -14.52 -19.48
N TRP A 317 -14.85 -14.71 -20.76
CA TRP A 317 -15.55 -14.06 -21.87
C TRP A 317 -17.01 -14.49 -21.95
N ALA A 318 -17.30 -15.78 -21.74
CA ALA A 318 -18.67 -16.28 -21.69
C ALA A 318 -19.47 -15.64 -20.55
N ALA A 319 -18.93 -15.60 -19.32
CA ALA A 319 -19.60 -14.97 -18.18
C ALA A 319 -19.87 -13.48 -18.41
N HIS A 320 -18.88 -12.74 -18.92
CA HIS A 320 -19.01 -11.31 -19.21
C HIS A 320 -20.06 -11.04 -20.30
N LYS A 321 -20.10 -11.85 -21.37
CA LYS A 321 -21.09 -11.75 -22.44
C LYS A 321 -22.52 -11.99 -21.95
N ASP A 322 -22.69 -12.85 -20.95
CA ASP A 322 -23.97 -13.10 -20.28
C ASP A 322 -24.36 -12.00 -19.28
N GLY A 323 -23.60 -10.90 -19.21
CA GLY A 323 -23.86 -9.78 -18.30
C GLY A 323 -23.45 -10.05 -16.85
N LYS A 324 -22.65 -11.10 -16.59
CA LYS A 324 -22.20 -11.50 -15.26
C LYS A 324 -20.76 -11.08 -15.00
N THR A 325 -20.40 -10.95 -13.73
CA THR A 325 -19.03 -10.68 -13.28
C THR A 325 -18.27 -11.99 -13.09
N PRO A 326 -17.26 -12.30 -13.93
CA PRO A 326 -16.35 -13.41 -13.67
C PRO A 326 -15.53 -13.15 -12.40
N VAL A 327 -15.49 -14.16 -11.52
CA VAL A 327 -14.67 -14.21 -10.31
C VAL A 327 -13.60 -15.27 -10.54
N VAL A 328 -12.43 -14.85 -11.01
CA VAL A 328 -11.29 -15.71 -11.26
C VAL A 328 -10.49 -15.88 -9.98
N TYR A 329 -10.30 -17.12 -9.53
CA TYR A 329 -9.58 -17.40 -8.28
C TYR A 329 -8.68 -18.62 -8.38
N THR A 330 -7.53 -18.57 -7.70
CA THR A 330 -6.63 -19.73 -7.59
C THR A 330 -7.24 -20.84 -6.74
N SER A 331 -6.94 -22.10 -7.07
CA SER A 331 -7.42 -23.24 -6.29
C SER A 331 -7.06 -23.15 -4.81
N ARG A 332 -7.96 -23.60 -3.93
CA ARG A 332 -7.86 -23.42 -2.47
C ARG A 332 -7.10 -24.53 -1.74
N GLN A 333 -6.57 -25.49 -2.48
CA GLN A 333 -5.74 -26.56 -1.94
C GLN A 333 -4.30 -26.08 -1.71
N GLU A 334 -3.77 -26.32 -0.51
CA GLU A 334 -2.35 -26.09 -0.23
C GLU A 334 -1.51 -27.16 -0.93
N LEU A 335 -0.56 -26.71 -1.75
CA LEU A 335 0.40 -27.59 -2.43
C LEU A 335 1.66 -27.69 -1.58
N ASN A 336 2.15 -28.92 -1.40
CA ASN A 336 3.39 -29.18 -0.68
C ASN A 336 4.57 -29.17 -1.64
N PHE A 337 5.59 -28.39 -1.29
CA PHE A 337 6.84 -28.29 -2.05
C PHE A 337 8.00 -28.86 -1.24
N LYS A 338 9.03 -29.36 -1.93
CA LYS A 338 10.22 -29.96 -1.31
C LYS A 338 11.07 -28.93 -0.58
N ASP A 339 11.07 -27.69 -1.06
CA ASP A 339 11.88 -26.60 -0.54
C ASP A 339 11.23 -25.23 -0.86
N VAL A 340 11.77 -24.18 -0.23
CA VAL A 340 11.26 -22.80 -0.35
C VAL A 340 11.46 -22.23 -1.75
N ASN A 341 12.55 -22.56 -2.44
CA ASN A 341 12.82 -22.03 -3.78
C ASN A 341 11.81 -22.56 -4.79
N THR A 342 11.53 -23.87 -4.77
CA THR A 342 10.50 -24.48 -5.63
C THR A 342 9.12 -23.86 -5.37
N ARG A 343 8.78 -23.56 -4.11
CA ARG A 343 7.52 -22.86 -3.76
C ARG A 343 7.47 -21.45 -4.34
N LEU A 344 8.57 -20.70 -4.28
CA LEU A 344 8.65 -19.34 -4.80
C LEU A 344 8.56 -19.32 -6.34
N GLU A 345 9.29 -20.20 -7.02
CA GLU A 345 9.21 -20.35 -8.48
C GLU A 345 7.80 -20.71 -8.93
N PHE A 346 7.13 -21.61 -8.21
CA PHE A 346 5.73 -21.94 -8.49
C PHE A 346 4.80 -20.73 -8.25
N GLY A 347 4.99 -20.00 -7.15
CA GLY A 347 4.26 -18.76 -6.88
C GLY A 347 4.42 -17.73 -8.00
N ALA A 348 5.62 -17.58 -8.54
CA ALA A 348 5.89 -16.72 -9.69
C ALA A 348 5.17 -17.19 -10.96
N LYS A 349 5.15 -18.49 -11.23
CA LYS A 349 4.37 -19.07 -12.36
C LYS A 349 2.88 -18.80 -12.22
N VAL A 350 2.32 -18.99 -11.02
CA VAL A 350 0.90 -18.70 -10.73
C VAL A 350 0.61 -17.21 -10.95
N SER A 351 1.47 -16.32 -10.44
CA SER A 351 1.27 -14.88 -10.63
C SER A 351 1.33 -14.50 -12.12
N SER A 352 2.31 -15.03 -12.86
CA SER A 352 2.42 -14.80 -14.31
C SER A 352 1.15 -15.22 -15.05
N LEU A 353 0.60 -16.40 -14.76
CA LEU A 353 -0.65 -16.86 -15.36
C LEU A 353 -1.82 -15.92 -15.02
N LEU A 354 -1.94 -15.47 -13.77
CA LEU A 354 -2.97 -14.50 -13.39
C LEU A 354 -2.83 -13.19 -14.16
N MET A 355 -1.60 -12.74 -14.43
CA MET A 355 -1.36 -11.53 -15.22
C MET A 355 -1.71 -11.74 -16.69
N ASP A 356 -1.43 -12.90 -17.26
CA ASP A 356 -1.88 -13.26 -18.61
C ASP A 356 -3.41 -13.31 -18.72
N ILE A 357 -4.09 -13.78 -17.67
CA ILE A 357 -5.55 -13.72 -17.56
C ILE A 357 -6.02 -12.26 -17.53
N VAL A 358 -5.39 -11.39 -16.74
CA VAL A 358 -5.73 -9.95 -16.65
C VAL A 358 -5.59 -9.27 -18.01
N ARG A 359 -4.51 -9.53 -18.75
CA ARG A 359 -4.32 -9.00 -20.12
C ARG A 359 -5.38 -9.51 -21.10
N GLY A 360 -5.90 -10.73 -20.88
CA GLY A 360 -6.94 -11.34 -21.69
C GLY A 360 -8.38 -10.97 -21.32
N LEU A 361 -8.59 -10.12 -20.31
CA LEU A 361 -9.94 -9.70 -19.90
C LEU A 361 -10.64 -8.90 -21.01
N PRO A 362 -11.99 -8.98 -21.08
CA PRO A 362 -12.77 -8.16 -22.01
C PRO A 362 -12.47 -6.67 -21.83
N SER A 363 -12.22 -5.94 -22.93
CA SER A 363 -11.82 -4.53 -22.87
C SER A 363 -12.92 -3.59 -22.37
N ASP A 364 -14.19 -4.03 -22.38
CA ASP A 364 -15.35 -3.26 -21.92
C ASP A 364 -15.82 -3.63 -20.51
N ILE A 365 -15.00 -4.28 -19.68
CA ILE A 365 -15.30 -4.46 -18.26
C ILE A 365 -15.56 -3.13 -17.55
N GLY A 366 -16.55 -3.12 -16.65
CA GLY A 366 -16.97 -1.93 -15.91
C GLY A 366 -15.98 -1.51 -14.81
N PHE A 367 -15.35 -2.50 -14.17
CA PHE A 367 -14.41 -2.34 -13.07
C PHE A 367 -13.55 -3.60 -12.92
N LEU A 368 -12.46 -3.50 -12.15
CA LEU A 368 -11.63 -4.64 -11.75
C LEU A 368 -11.46 -4.67 -10.24
N ILE A 369 -11.66 -5.82 -9.59
CA ILE A 369 -11.32 -6.01 -8.17
C ILE A 369 -10.13 -6.96 -8.07
N SER A 370 -9.01 -6.49 -7.53
CA SER A 370 -7.86 -7.35 -7.21
C SER A 370 -7.80 -7.62 -5.71
N LYS A 371 -7.77 -8.90 -5.33
CA LYS A 371 -7.72 -9.34 -3.93
C LYS A 371 -6.40 -10.00 -3.56
N GLY A 372 -5.66 -9.33 -2.67
CA GLY A 372 -4.35 -9.72 -2.16
C GLY A 372 -3.32 -8.62 -2.42
N GLY A 373 -2.36 -8.42 -1.49
CA GLY A 373 -1.33 -7.39 -1.64
C GLY A 373 -0.50 -7.61 -2.90
N ILE A 374 0.23 -8.72 -2.98
CA ILE A 374 1.05 -9.09 -4.15
C ILE A 374 0.21 -9.10 -5.44
N THR A 375 -0.97 -9.71 -5.42
CA THR A 375 -1.87 -9.75 -6.58
C THR A 375 -2.28 -8.34 -7.03
N SER A 376 -2.50 -7.39 -6.11
CA SER A 376 -2.84 -6.00 -6.46
C SER A 376 -1.65 -5.29 -7.11
N ASN A 377 -0.43 -5.47 -6.59
CA ASN A 377 0.77 -4.94 -7.23
C ASN A 377 0.94 -5.47 -8.66
N ASP A 378 0.85 -6.79 -8.82
CA ASP A 378 1.11 -7.43 -10.10
C ASP A 378 0.02 -7.04 -11.11
N VAL A 379 -1.24 -6.95 -10.68
CA VAL A 379 -2.35 -6.45 -11.51
C VAL A 379 -2.04 -5.06 -12.05
N LEU A 380 -1.56 -4.12 -11.22
CA LEU A 380 -1.24 -2.76 -11.68
C LEU A 380 0.01 -2.73 -12.58
N SER A 381 1.11 -3.30 -12.11
CA SER A 381 2.42 -3.17 -12.75
C SER A 381 2.62 -4.07 -13.97
N THR A 382 2.03 -5.28 -13.96
CA THR A 382 2.34 -6.34 -14.93
C THR A 382 1.11 -6.75 -15.74
N GLY A 383 -0.05 -6.88 -15.09
CA GLY A 383 -1.32 -7.22 -15.75
C GLY A 383 -1.85 -6.08 -16.62
N LEU A 384 -2.00 -4.90 -16.01
CA LEU A 384 -2.42 -3.66 -16.68
C LEU A 384 -1.24 -2.87 -17.24
N ALA A 385 0.01 -3.22 -16.90
CA ALA A 385 1.22 -2.56 -17.39
C ALA A 385 1.21 -1.02 -17.20
N LEU A 386 0.70 -0.57 -16.05
CA LEU A 386 0.55 0.84 -15.74
C LEU A 386 1.88 1.47 -15.34
N THR A 387 2.17 2.67 -15.83
CA THR A 387 3.27 3.51 -15.35
C THR A 387 2.85 4.34 -14.13
N SER A 388 1.61 4.85 -14.16
CA SER A 388 0.95 5.58 -13.08
C SER A 388 -0.55 5.28 -13.04
N ALA A 389 -1.18 5.54 -11.89
CA ALA A 389 -2.63 5.47 -11.71
C ALA A 389 -3.10 6.59 -10.77
N ARG A 390 -4.34 7.06 -10.95
CA ARG A 390 -4.94 8.07 -10.08
C ARG A 390 -5.65 7.40 -8.92
N LEU A 391 -5.27 7.70 -7.67
CA LEU A 391 -6.00 7.24 -6.49
C LEU A 391 -7.34 7.98 -6.39
N LEU A 392 -8.43 7.22 -6.23
CA LEU A 392 -9.79 7.76 -6.10
C LEU A 392 -10.25 7.84 -4.63
N GLY A 393 -9.54 7.15 -3.73
CA GLY A 393 -9.86 7.02 -2.32
C GLY A 393 -10.36 5.62 -1.96
N GLN A 394 -11.03 5.50 -0.82
CA GLN A 394 -11.49 4.24 -0.26
C GLN A 394 -12.91 3.89 -0.70
N ILE A 395 -13.08 2.68 -1.23
CA ILE A 395 -14.40 2.03 -1.42
C ILE A 395 -14.83 1.25 -0.18
N LEU A 396 -13.91 0.95 0.72
CA LEU A 396 -14.14 0.40 2.04
C LEU A 396 -12.97 0.86 2.91
N ALA A 397 -13.16 0.99 4.23
CA ALA A 397 -12.06 1.29 5.13
C ALA A 397 -10.89 0.31 4.92
N GLY A 398 -9.74 0.84 4.48
CA GLY A 398 -8.55 0.05 4.14
C GLY A 398 -8.55 -0.62 2.76
N CYS A 399 -9.52 -0.34 1.87
CA CYS A 399 -9.51 -0.79 0.47
C CYS A 399 -9.65 0.42 -0.47
N SER A 400 -8.61 0.72 -1.24
CA SER A 400 -8.59 1.85 -2.16
C SER A 400 -9.03 1.47 -3.58
N MET A 401 -9.47 2.48 -4.32
CA MET A 401 -9.65 2.44 -5.77
C MET A 401 -8.62 3.31 -6.45
N VAL A 402 -8.14 2.85 -7.60
CA VAL A 402 -7.39 3.65 -8.57
C VAL A 402 -8.11 3.70 -9.90
N LEU A 403 -7.78 4.69 -10.72
CA LEU A 403 -8.25 4.82 -12.10
C LEU A 403 -7.05 4.70 -13.03
N THR A 404 -7.18 3.86 -14.06
CA THR A 404 -6.23 3.85 -15.18
C THR A 404 -6.34 5.15 -15.97
N SER A 405 -5.30 5.48 -16.73
CA SER A 405 -5.30 6.66 -17.58
C SER A 405 -6.29 6.51 -18.75
N SER A 406 -6.84 7.63 -19.23
CA SER A 406 -7.78 7.65 -20.35
C SER A 406 -7.16 7.23 -21.69
N ASP A 407 -5.83 7.22 -21.78
CA ASP A 407 -5.05 6.78 -22.94
C ASP A 407 -4.57 5.32 -22.84
N HIS A 408 -4.93 4.59 -21.77
CA HIS A 408 -4.58 3.19 -21.63
C HIS A 408 -5.10 2.37 -22.84
N PRO A 409 -4.26 1.55 -23.49
CA PRO A 409 -4.58 0.95 -24.80
C PRO A 409 -5.79 0.01 -24.79
N GLN A 410 -6.02 -0.72 -23.69
CA GLN A 410 -7.12 -1.70 -23.56
C GLN A 410 -8.22 -1.27 -22.57
N PHE A 411 -7.83 -0.72 -21.42
CA PHE A 411 -8.69 -0.39 -20.28
C PHE A 411 -8.68 1.12 -19.94
N PRO A 412 -9.11 2.02 -20.84
CA PRO A 412 -9.18 3.44 -20.52
C PRO A 412 -10.23 3.72 -19.43
N ASP A 413 -9.88 4.57 -18.47
CA ASP A 413 -10.74 5.00 -17.36
C ASP A 413 -11.34 3.83 -16.55
N LEU A 414 -10.58 2.74 -16.39
CA LEU A 414 -10.99 1.56 -15.63
C LEU A 414 -10.79 1.80 -14.14
N PRO A 415 -11.86 1.78 -13.32
CA PRO A 415 -11.71 1.71 -11.88
C PRO A 415 -11.20 0.35 -11.43
N VAL A 416 -10.13 0.34 -10.65
CA VAL A 416 -9.49 -0.85 -10.09
C VAL A 416 -9.50 -0.76 -8.57
N VAL A 417 -10.15 -1.72 -7.90
CA VAL A 417 -10.11 -1.87 -6.44
C VAL A 417 -8.85 -2.66 -6.06
N LEU A 418 -8.02 -2.08 -5.19
CA LEU A 418 -6.88 -2.72 -4.55
C LEU A 418 -7.33 -3.22 -3.17
N PHE A 419 -7.64 -4.51 -3.07
CA PHE A 419 -8.18 -5.10 -1.86
C PHE A 419 -7.08 -5.89 -1.12
N PRO A 420 -6.62 -5.44 0.06
CA PRO A 420 -5.60 -6.15 0.83
C PRO A 420 -6.05 -7.53 1.33
N GLY A 421 -5.10 -8.45 1.54
CA GLY A 421 -5.40 -9.82 1.96
C GLY A 421 -6.11 -9.92 3.32
N ASN A 422 -5.82 -9.02 4.25
CA ASN A 422 -6.21 -9.10 5.67
C ASN A 422 -7.26 -8.06 6.11
N VAL A 423 -7.80 -7.24 5.20
CA VAL A 423 -8.74 -6.16 5.51
C VAL A 423 -10.21 -6.63 5.42
N GLY A 424 -11.10 -5.97 6.16
CA GLY A 424 -12.55 -6.20 6.15
C GLY A 424 -13.02 -7.36 7.02
N ASP A 425 -14.32 -7.55 7.14
CA ASP A 425 -14.94 -8.75 7.72
C ASP A 425 -15.17 -9.83 6.64
N ALA A 426 -15.99 -10.84 6.92
CA ALA A 426 -16.31 -11.92 5.97
C ALA A 426 -17.08 -11.41 4.73
N ASP A 427 -17.88 -10.36 4.88
CA ASP A 427 -18.75 -9.81 3.83
C ASP A 427 -18.12 -8.63 3.09
N ALA A 428 -16.91 -8.23 3.46
CA ALA A 428 -16.25 -7.05 2.91
C ALA A 428 -16.07 -7.11 1.38
N LEU A 429 -15.75 -8.27 0.81
CA LEU A 429 -15.63 -8.43 -0.66
C LEU A 429 -16.99 -8.32 -1.35
N VAL A 430 -18.05 -8.88 -0.75
CA VAL A 430 -19.43 -8.72 -1.20
C VAL A 430 -19.84 -7.24 -1.16
N THR A 431 -19.52 -6.55 -0.08
CA THR A 431 -19.82 -5.13 0.12
C THR A 431 -19.16 -4.26 -0.96
N VAL A 432 -17.87 -4.49 -1.24
CA VAL A 432 -17.14 -3.79 -2.31
C VAL A 432 -17.77 -4.07 -3.67
N TYR A 433 -18.09 -5.33 -3.97
CA TYR A 433 -18.77 -5.71 -5.22
C TYR A 433 -20.12 -4.99 -5.36
N GLN A 434 -20.96 -5.01 -4.33
CA GLN A 434 -22.26 -4.35 -4.33
C GLN A 434 -22.15 -2.83 -4.52
N ARG A 435 -21.15 -2.18 -3.90
CA ARG A 435 -20.90 -0.73 -4.09
C ARG A 435 -20.56 -0.35 -5.53
N LEU A 436 -20.18 -1.32 -6.37
CA LEU A 436 -19.90 -1.13 -7.80
C LEU A 436 -21.04 -1.60 -8.71
N THR A 437 -21.97 -2.42 -8.22
CA THR A 437 -23.04 -3.01 -9.04
C THR A 437 -24.44 -2.50 -8.71
N VAL A 438 -24.64 -1.86 -7.56
CA VAL A 438 -25.91 -1.22 -7.22
C VAL A 438 -26.14 -0.01 -8.14
N PRO A 439 -27.29 0.08 -8.84
CA PRO A 439 -27.62 1.23 -9.68
C PRO A 439 -27.65 2.52 -8.87
N ILE A 440 -27.10 3.60 -9.43
CA ILE A 440 -27.10 4.95 -8.84
C ILE A 440 -28.43 5.65 -9.01
#